data_AF-A0A337SNS1-F1
#
_entry.id   AF-A0A337SNS1-F1
#
_cell.length_a   1.000
_cell.length_b   1.000
_cell.length_c   1.000
_cell.angle_alpha   90.00
_cell.angle_beta   90.00
_cell.angle_gamma   90.00
#
_symmetry.space_group_name_H-M   'P 1'
#
loop_
_entity.id
_entity.type
_entity.pdbx_description
1 polymer ?
#
loop_
_entity_poly.entity_id
_entity_poly.type
_entity_poly.pdbx_seq_one_letter_code
_entity_poly.pdbx_strand_id
1 'polypeptide(L)'
;MRILQASVSGRKRTRGFPRRRHRLNPKPREAIPQVASRASARDARRRGRVNSPRPAHPRLFRAQWAGFTSLPGDWLNPEVIPEDPVAAEDPGNRARFRTMSWIPFKIGQPKKQIVPKTVERDFEREYGKLQQLEEQTRRLQKDMKKGTDADLALSKSAVKISLDLLSNPLCEQDQDFLNMVTALDTAMKRMDAFNQEKVNQIQKTVIEPLKKFSSVFPSLNMAVKRREQALQDYRRLQAKVEKYEEKEKTGPVLAKLHQAREELRPVRDDFEAKNKQLLDEMPRFYNSRLDYFQPSFESLIRAQVGYYSEMQKIFGDLTQQLDQPGHTDEQRERENEARLSELRALSIVADD
;
A
#
# COMPACT_ATOMS: atom_id res chain seq x y z
N MET A 1 -63.40 21.23 -20.83
CA MET A 1 -62.36 20.27 -20.39
C MET A 1 -62.48 20.12 -18.89
N ARG A 2 -62.88 18.93 -18.41
CA ARG A 2 -63.30 18.69 -17.02
C ARG A 2 -62.12 18.48 -16.07
N ILE A 3 -62.24 19.08 -14.89
CA ILE A 3 -61.58 18.74 -13.62
C ILE A 3 -62.32 17.54 -12.99
N LEU A 4 -61.61 16.57 -12.38
CA LEU A 4 -61.87 15.99 -11.03
C LEU A 4 -61.18 14.63 -10.80
N GLN A 5 -60.45 14.59 -9.68
CA GLN A 5 -60.27 13.53 -8.67
C GLN A 5 -60.41 12.05 -9.02
N ALA A 6 -59.46 11.25 -8.51
CA ALA A 6 -59.74 9.91 -8.01
C ALA A 6 -59.00 9.68 -6.68
N SER A 7 -59.76 9.21 -5.70
CA SER A 7 -59.30 8.71 -4.41
C SER A 7 -59.77 7.27 -4.23
N VAL A 8 -59.08 6.55 -3.34
CA VAL A 8 -59.43 5.30 -2.63
C VAL A 8 -59.11 3.94 -3.29
N SER A 9 -58.29 3.18 -2.54
CA SER A 9 -58.47 1.78 -2.11
C SER A 9 -57.45 0.75 -2.60
N GLY A 10 -56.78 0.09 -1.65
CA GLY A 10 -55.93 -1.06 -1.96
C GLY A 10 -55.16 -1.63 -0.76
N ARG A 11 -55.86 -2.07 0.29
CA ARG A 11 -55.27 -2.93 1.35
C ARG A 11 -54.72 -4.22 0.72
N LYS A 12 -53.42 -4.50 0.87
CA LYS A 12 -52.87 -5.85 0.69
C LYS A 12 -52.33 -6.39 2.02
N ARG A 13 -52.91 -7.53 2.41
CA ARG A 13 -52.56 -8.38 3.55
C ARG A 13 -51.14 -8.93 3.39
N THR A 14 -50.26 -8.71 4.36
CA THR A 14 -49.01 -9.47 4.51
C THR A 14 -49.23 -10.65 5.46
N ARG A 15 -48.99 -11.86 4.96
CA ARG A 15 -49.02 -13.12 5.71
C ARG A 15 -47.88 -13.14 6.74
N GLY A 16 -48.21 -13.59 7.95
CA GLY A 16 -47.28 -13.65 9.09
C GLY A 16 -46.24 -14.77 8.97
N PHE A 17 -45.06 -14.48 9.50
CA PHE A 17 -44.02 -15.46 9.84
C PHE A 17 -43.95 -15.59 11.38
N PRO A 18 -43.74 -16.80 11.93
CA PRO A 18 -43.81 -17.03 13.37
C PRO A 18 -42.52 -16.56 14.09
N ARG A 19 -42.68 -15.70 15.10
CA ARG A 19 -41.62 -15.33 16.05
C ARG A 19 -41.34 -16.49 17.01
N ARG A 20 -40.16 -17.11 16.90
CA ARG A 20 -39.58 -17.95 17.97
C ARG A 20 -39.22 -17.06 19.16
N ARG A 21 -39.86 -17.27 20.31
CA ARG A 21 -39.47 -16.68 21.60
C ARG A 21 -38.29 -17.48 22.17
N HIS A 22 -37.08 -16.94 22.10
CA HIS A 22 -35.99 -17.37 22.98
C HIS A 22 -36.09 -16.57 24.29
N ARG A 23 -36.48 -17.25 25.38
CA ARG A 23 -36.29 -16.74 26.75
C ARG A 23 -34.79 -16.78 27.04
N LEU A 24 -34.15 -15.63 27.20
CA LEU A 24 -32.83 -15.52 27.82
C LEU A 24 -33.03 -15.27 29.31
N ASN A 25 -32.58 -16.21 30.14
CA ASN A 25 -32.46 -16.06 31.58
C ASN A 25 -31.28 -15.13 31.88
N PRO A 26 -31.42 -14.06 32.70
CA PRO A 26 -30.27 -13.31 33.17
C PRO A 26 -29.60 -14.05 34.33
N LYS A 27 -28.31 -14.38 34.19
CA LYS A 27 -27.46 -14.81 35.31
C LYS A 27 -27.19 -13.60 36.24
N PRO A 28 -27.09 -13.81 37.57
CA PRO A 28 -26.78 -12.74 38.51
C PRO A 28 -25.34 -12.23 38.34
N ARG A 29 -25.17 -10.91 38.45
CA ARG A 29 -23.86 -10.24 38.47
C ARG A 29 -23.15 -10.56 39.79
N GLU A 30 -21.98 -11.19 39.71
CA GLU A 30 -21.04 -11.29 40.82
C GLU A 30 -20.47 -9.90 41.14
N ALA A 31 -20.43 -9.58 42.43
CA ALA A 31 -19.93 -8.33 42.96
C ALA A 31 -18.39 -8.29 42.92
N ILE A 32 -17.84 -7.22 42.37
CA ILE A 32 -16.42 -6.89 42.46
C ILE A 32 -16.22 -6.08 43.75
N PRO A 33 -15.37 -6.52 44.71
CA PRO A 33 -15.16 -5.79 45.95
C PRO A 33 -14.34 -4.51 45.73
N GLN A 34 -14.86 -3.39 46.25
CA GLN A 34 -14.13 -2.13 46.38
C GLN A 34 -13.01 -2.29 47.40
N VAL A 35 -11.77 -2.07 46.98
CA VAL A 35 -10.65 -1.83 47.91
C VAL A 35 -10.43 -0.33 48.00
N ALA A 36 -10.79 0.22 49.16
CA ALA A 36 -10.39 1.54 49.57
C ALA A 36 -8.89 1.55 49.92
N SER A 37 -8.13 2.50 49.37
CA SER A 37 -6.89 2.96 49.98
C SER A 37 -6.73 4.46 49.75
N ARG A 38 -6.89 5.21 50.84
CA ARG A 38 -6.53 6.62 50.98
C ARG A 38 -5.01 6.73 50.98
N ALA A 39 -4.44 7.54 50.10
CA ALA A 39 -3.11 8.12 50.31
C ALA A 39 -3.05 9.55 49.74
N SER A 40 -3.14 10.48 50.68
CA SER A 40 -2.72 11.89 50.73
C SER A 40 -2.10 12.53 49.49
N ALA A 41 -2.74 13.62 49.06
CA ALA A 41 -2.16 14.66 48.22
C ALA A 41 -1.10 15.45 49.02
N ARG A 42 0.18 15.22 48.73
CA ARG A 42 1.32 16.12 48.99
C ARG A 42 2.59 15.50 48.42
N ASP A 43 2.83 15.61 47.11
CA ASP A 43 4.19 15.49 46.55
C ASP A 43 4.34 15.95 45.08
N ALA A 44 3.64 17.03 44.70
CA ALA A 44 3.77 17.64 43.38
C ALA A 44 4.49 18.98 43.47
N ARG A 45 5.78 18.98 43.86
CA ARG A 45 6.71 20.12 43.69
C ARG A 45 8.15 19.67 43.97
N ARG A 46 8.80 19.05 42.97
CA ARG A 46 10.26 19.10 42.68
C ARG A 46 10.65 17.95 41.78
N ARG A 47 10.95 18.29 40.51
CA ARG A 47 11.78 17.62 39.49
C ARG A 47 11.29 18.21 38.15
N GLY A 48 11.99 19.10 37.46
CA GLY A 48 13.41 19.12 37.14
C GLY A 48 13.53 18.84 35.64
N ARG A 49 13.66 19.91 34.83
CA ARG A 49 13.96 19.98 33.39
C ARG A 49 14.10 18.65 32.64
N VAL A 50 13.17 18.37 31.72
CA VAL A 50 13.41 17.48 30.59
C VAL A 50 13.95 18.32 29.44
N ASN A 51 15.21 18.09 29.06
CA ASN A 51 15.80 18.62 27.83
C ASN A 51 15.16 17.92 26.63
N SER A 52 14.35 18.63 25.85
CA SER A 52 13.92 18.19 24.52
C SER A 52 15.11 18.30 23.55
N PRO A 53 15.47 17.26 22.77
CA PRO A 53 16.49 17.39 21.75
C PRO A 53 15.97 18.28 20.61
N ARG A 54 16.78 19.27 20.20
CA ARG A 54 16.52 20.12 19.03
C ARG A 54 16.38 19.26 17.76
N PRO A 55 15.51 19.62 16.81
CA PRO A 55 15.43 18.92 15.54
C PRO A 55 16.74 19.12 14.76
N ALA A 56 17.35 18.02 14.33
CA ALA A 56 18.55 18.04 13.52
C ALA A 56 18.27 18.73 12.17
N HIS A 57 19.18 19.62 11.77
CA HIS A 57 19.11 20.36 10.51
C HIS A 57 19.06 19.43 9.28
N PRO A 58 18.51 19.89 8.13
CA PRO A 58 18.32 19.11 6.89
C PRO A 58 19.59 18.58 6.20
N ARG A 59 20.79 18.80 6.77
CA ARG A 59 22.06 18.47 6.12
C ARG A 59 22.48 17.00 6.27
N LEU A 60 21.94 16.27 7.25
CA LEU A 60 22.28 14.86 7.45
C LEU A 60 21.54 13.91 6.50
N PHE A 61 20.37 14.32 5.97
CA PHE A 61 19.58 13.46 5.08
C PHE A 61 20.26 13.28 3.72
N ARG A 62 21.03 14.26 3.23
CA ARG A 62 21.71 14.17 1.93
C ARG A 62 22.89 13.18 1.93
N ALA A 63 23.47 12.90 3.10
CA ALA A 63 24.65 12.05 3.24
C ALA A 63 24.33 10.55 3.24
N GLN A 64 23.12 10.15 3.65
CA GLN A 64 22.76 8.73 3.77
C GLN A 64 22.39 8.08 2.42
N TRP A 65 22.05 8.88 1.41
CA TRP A 65 21.72 8.40 0.05
C TRP A 65 22.93 8.40 -0.91
N ALA A 66 24.07 8.97 -0.52
CA ALA A 66 25.27 8.99 -1.37
C ALA A 66 25.99 7.64 -1.45
N GLY A 67 25.71 6.70 -0.52
CA GLY A 67 26.35 5.37 -0.46
C GLY A 67 25.54 4.22 -1.05
N PHE A 68 24.30 4.45 -1.51
CA PHE A 68 23.39 3.38 -1.96
C PHE A 68 23.28 3.26 -3.50
N THR A 69 24.23 3.82 -4.25
CA THR A 69 24.28 3.72 -5.71
C THR A 69 24.80 2.37 -6.22
N SER A 70 25.17 1.43 -5.35
CA SER A 70 25.59 0.09 -5.77
C SER A 70 24.53 -0.95 -5.40
N LEU A 71 23.45 -0.99 -6.18
CA LEU A 71 22.85 -2.28 -6.51
C LEU A 71 23.90 -3.09 -7.30
N PRO A 72 23.87 -4.45 -7.29
CA PRO A 72 24.81 -5.26 -8.06
C PRO A 72 24.88 -4.75 -9.51
N GLY A 73 26.07 -4.29 -9.91
CA GLY A 73 26.29 -3.39 -11.05
C GLY A 73 26.02 -3.97 -12.43
N ASP A 74 25.56 -5.22 -12.54
CA ASP A 74 25.46 -5.93 -13.82
C ASP A 74 24.04 -5.96 -14.41
N TRP A 75 23.05 -5.38 -13.72
CA TRP A 75 21.66 -5.30 -14.20
C TRP A 75 21.35 -4.05 -15.05
N LEU A 76 22.32 -3.14 -15.19
CA LEU A 76 22.13 -1.79 -15.72
C LEU A 76 22.70 -1.55 -17.13
N ASN A 77 22.88 -2.60 -17.95
CA ASN A 77 23.30 -2.43 -19.35
C ASN A 77 22.13 -2.68 -20.32
N PRO A 78 21.44 -1.62 -20.82
CA PRO A 78 20.38 -1.76 -21.81
C PRO A 78 20.96 -1.48 -23.20
N GLU A 79 21.39 -2.51 -23.92
CA GLU A 79 21.53 -2.41 -25.37
C GLU A 79 20.20 -2.80 -26.04
N VAL A 80 19.52 -1.74 -26.51
CA VAL A 80 18.60 -1.66 -27.65
C VAL A 80 17.38 -2.60 -27.64
N ILE A 81 16.23 -2.03 -27.28
CA ILE A 81 14.89 -2.57 -27.62
C ILE A 81 14.19 -1.50 -28.48
N PRO A 82 13.73 -1.81 -29.71
CA PRO A 82 12.81 -0.93 -30.42
C PRO A 82 11.39 -1.10 -29.85
N GLU A 83 10.77 0.02 -29.52
CA GLU A 83 9.35 0.15 -29.21
C GLU A 83 8.52 -0.02 -30.49
N ASP A 84 7.43 -0.79 -30.42
CA ASP A 84 6.14 -0.35 -30.94
C ASP A 84 4.98 -1.12 -30.27
N PRO A 85 3.81 -0.46 -30.05
CA PRO A 85 2.75 -0.99 -29.20
C PRO A 85 1.63 -1.65 -30.02
N VAL A 86 1.11 -2.77 -29.53
CA VAL A 86 -0.24 -3.22 -29.90
C VAL A 86 -1.01 -3.59 -28.64
N ALA A 87 -2.09 -2.84 -28.43
CA ALA A 87 -3.09 -3.08 -27.42
C ALA A 87 -3.88 -4.37 -27.73
N ALA A 88 -4.17 -5.18 -26.71
CA ALA A 88 -5.35 -6.04 -26.70
C ALA A 88 -5.70 -6.50 -25.27
N GLU A 89 -6.89 -6.05 -24.88
CA GLU A 89 -7.88 -6.51 -23.90
C GLU A 89 -7.62 -7.77 -23.04
N ASP A 90 -7.97 -7.60 -21.75
CA ASP A 90 -8.31 -8.63 -20.78
C ASP A 90 -9.65 -9.29 -21.18
N PRO A 91 -9.77 -10.62 -21.06
CA PRO A 91 -10.69 -11.06 -20.02
C PRO A 91 -10.18 -12.27 -19.23
N GLY A 92 -10.46 -12.22 -17.93
CA GLY A 92 -10.11 -13.25 -16.96
C GLY A 92 -10.51 -14.66 -17.37
N ASN A 93 -9.61 -15.60 -17.09
CA ASN A 93 -10.00 -16.98 -16.92
C ASN A 93 -9.12 -17.67 -15.86
N ARG A 94 -9.77 -18.04 -14.76
CA ARG A 94 -9.19 -18.80 -13.65
C ARG A 94 -9.09 -20.26 -14.06
N ALA A 95 -8.05 -20.61 -14.82
CA ALA A 95 -7.80 -21.99 -15.20
C ALA A 95 -7.20 -22.78 -14.03
N ARG A 96 -8.03 -23.64 -13.45
CA ARG A 96 -7.63 -24.71 -12.52
C ARG A 96 -6.69 -25.66 -13.27
N PHE A 97 -5.51 -25.93 -12.70
CA PHE A 97 -4.61 -26.96 -13.19
C PHE A 97 -5.33 -28.32 -13.16
N ARG A 98 -5.63 -28.89 -14.34
CA ARG A 98 -6.16 -30.26 -14.50
C ARG A 98 -5.04 -31.25 -14.21
N THR A 99 -5.27 -32.13 -13.25
CA THR A 99 -4.53 -33.36 -13.03
C THR A 99 -4.65 -34.28 -14.24
N MET A 100 -3.52 -34.68 -14.85
CA MET A 100 -3.48 -35.69 -15.91
C MET A 100 -3.20 -37.08 -15.32
N SER A 101 -4.00 -38.03 -15.79
CA SER A 101 -4.00 -39.46 -15.45
C SER A 101 -2.77 -40.20 -15.99
N TRP A 102 -2.28 -41.15 -15.20
CA TRP A 102 -1.13 -42.01 -15.49
C TRP A 102 -1.47 -43.14 -16.49
N ILE A 103 -0.57 -43.39 -17.44
CA ILE A 103 -0.48 -44.66 -18.20
C ILE A 103 0.96 -45.18 -17.99
N PRO A 104 1.17 -46.43 -17.53
CA PRO A 104 2.50 -46.92 -17.23
C PRO A 104 3.14 -47.52 -18.50
N PHE A 105 4.17 -46.86 -19.01
CA PHE A 105 5.08 -47.47 -19.98
C PHE A 105 6.50 -47.50 -19.42
N LYS A 106 7.03 -48.74 -19.41
CA LYS A 106 8.40 -49.22 -19.20
C LYS A 106 9.40 -48.27 -18.53
N ILE A 107 9.84 -48.70 -17.34
CA ILE A 107 10.97 -48.16 -16.57
C ILE A 107 12.25 -48.30 -17.40
N GLY A 108 12.52 -47.30 -18.24
CA GLY A 108 13.89 -46.94 -18.61
C GLY A 108 14.57 -46.30 -17.40
N GLN A 109 15.90 -46.37 -17.33
CA GLN A 109 16.65 -45.68 -16.28
C GLN A 109 16.22 -44.22 -16.17
N PRO A 110 16.14 -43.64 -14.95
CA PRO A 110 15.78 -42.24 -14.80
C PRO A 110 16.74 -41.40 -15.63
N LYS A 111 16.20 -40.69 -16.64
CA LYS A 111 16.96 -39.74 -17.46
C LYS A 111 17.78 -38.87 -16.53
N LYS A 112 19.09 -38.76 -16.78
CA LYS A 112 20.00 -37.98 -15.92
C LYS A 112 19.41 -36.58 -15.78
N GLN A 113 19.04 -36.22 -14.57
CA GLN A 113 18.37 -34.96 -14.33
C GLN A 113 19.42 -33.86 -14.42
N ILE A 114 19.29 -32.98 -15.42
CA ILE A 114 20.24 -31.90 -15.68
C ILE A 114 20.43 -31.01 -14.45
N VAL A 115 19.35 -30.71 -13.74
CA VAL A 115 19.37 -29.98 -12.47
C VAL A 115 18.79 -30.89 -11.38
N PRO A 116 19.45 -31.04 -10.22
CA PRO A 116 18.86 -31.75 -9.09
C PRO A 116 17.52 -31.15 -8.67
N LYS A 117 16.52 -31.98 -8.36
CA LYS A 117 15.18 -31.51 -7.93
C LYS A 117 15.24 -30.53 -6.76
N THR A 118 16.18 -30.72 -5.85
CA THR A 118 16.38 -29.86 -4.69
C THR A 118 16.74 -28.44 -5.11
N VAL A 119 17.67 -28.30 -6.06
CA VAL A 119 18.12 -27.01 -6.60
C VAL A 119 16.98 -26.30 -7.34
N GLU A 120 16.20 -27.02 -8.15
CA GLU A 120 15.06 -26.43 -8.86
C GLU A 120 13.98 -25.92 -7.88
N ARG A 121 13.67 -26.71 -6.85
CA ARG A 121 12.72 -26.31 -5.80
C ARG A 121 13.23 -25.08 -5.02
N ASP A 122 14.53 -25.00 -4.76
CA ASP A 122 15.11 -23.85 -4.07
C ASP A 122 15.04 -22.60 -4.94
N PHE A 123 15.34 -22.73 -6.24
CA PHE A 123 15.18 -21.67 -7.22
C PHE A 123 13.74 -21.15 -7.28
N GLU A 124 12.76 -22.05 -7.45
CA GLU A 124 11.33 -21.72 -7.49
C GLU A 124 10.88 -21.00 -6.21
N ARG A 125 11.36 -21.44 -5.04
CA ARG A 125 11.05 -20.81 -3.75
C ARG A 125 11.60 -19.38 -3.68
N GLU A 126 12.86 -19.17 -4.01
CA GLU A 126 13.47 -17.83 -3.93
C GLU A 126 12.88 -16.87 -4.96
N TYR A 127 12.62 -17.34 -6.18
CA TYR A 127 11.92 -16.55 -7.19
C TYR A 127 10.48 -16.23 -6.76
N GLY A 128 9.76 -17.18 -6.18
CA GLY A 128 8.41 -16.97 -5.66
C GLY A 128 8.33 -15.88 -4.58
N LYS A 129 9.33 -15.82 -3.68
CA LYS A 129 9.44 -14.72 -2.69
C LYS A 129 9.61 -13.36 -3.37
N LEU A 130 10.41 -13.29 -4.44
CA LEU A 130 10.66 -12.05 -5.18
C LEU A 130 9.42 -11.61 -5.98
N GLN A 131 8.67 -12.53 -6.58
CA GLN A 131 7.39 -12.19 -7.22
C GLN A 131 6.37 -11.64 -6.23
N GLN A 132 6.29 -12.22 -5.03
CA GLN A 132 5.44 -11.70 -3.97
C GLN A 132 5.88 -10.30 -3.55
N LEU A 133 7.19 -10.09 -3.39
CA LEU A 133 7.77 -8.79 -3.04
C LEU A 133 7.49 -7.73 -4.11
N GLU A 134 7.60 -8.07 -5.40
CA GLU A 134 7.27 -7.18 -6.53
C GLU A 134 5.83 -6.68 -6.43
N GLU A 135 4.88 -7.61 -6.29
CA GLU A 135 3.46 -7.27 -6.22
C GLU A 135 3.12 -6.45 -4.97
N GLN A 136 3.70 -6.80 -3.82
CA GLN A 136 3.50 -6.05 -2.57
C GLN A 136 4.08 -4.64 -2.66
N THR A 137 5.26 -4.47 -3.26
CA THR A 137 5.89 -3.17 -3.47
C THR A 137 5.02 -2.29 -4.36
N ARG A 138 4.52 -2.85 -5.47
CA ARG A 138 3.65 -2.13 -6.42
C ARG A 138 2.34 -1.68 -5.76
N ARG A 139 1.71 -2.54 -4.96
CA ARG A 139 0.51 -2.19 -4.19
C ARG A 139 0.79 -1.08 -3.19
N LEU A 140 1.85 -1.22 -2.41
CA LEU A 140 2.24 -0.23 -1.41
C LEU A 140 2.49 1.14 -2.07
N GLN A 141 3.24 1.20 -3.16
CA GLN A 141 3.48 2.44 -3.90
C GLN A 141 2.17 3.10 -4.35
N LYS A 142 1.24 2.31 -4.90
CA LYS A 142 -0.07 2.80 -5.35
C LYS A 142 -0.90 3.35 -4.19
N ASP A 143 -0.95 2.62 -3.08
CA ASP A 143 -1.74 3.01 -1.91
C ASP A 143 -1.14 4.24 -1.22
N MET A 144 0.19 4.36 -1.15
CA MET A 144 0.86 5.56 -0.66
C MET A 144 0.53 6.79 -1.50
N LYS A 145 0.55 6.68 -2.84
CA LYS A 145 0.17 7.77 -3.74
C LYS A 145 -1.29 8.18 -3.54
N LYS A 146 -2.20 7.21 -3.50
CA LYS A 146 -3.62 7.48 -3.23
C LYS A 146 -3.84 8.17 -1.88
N GLY A 147 -3.11 7.74 -0.85
CA GLY A 147 -3.17 8.37 0.47
C GLY A 147 -2.76 9.83 0.43
N THR A 148 -1.64 10.15 -0.22
CA THR A 148 -1.20 11.55 -0.36
C THR A 148 -2.15 12.40 -1.22
N ASP A 149 -2.75 11.82 -2.26
CA ASP A 149 -3.76 12.52 -3.07
C ASP A 149 -5.03 12.84 -2.26
N ALA A 150 -5.46 11.90 -1.40
CA ALA A 150 -6.59 12.11 -0.49
C ALA A 150 -6.28 13.18 0.57
N ASP A 151 -5.06 13.19 1.11
CA ASP A 151 -4.62 14.24 2.04
C ASP A 151 -4.70 15.63 1.40
N LEU A 152 -4.23 15.78 0.16
CA LEU A 152 -4.32 17.05 -0.58
C LEU A 152 -5.76 17.48 -0.86
N ALA A 153 -6.63 16.53 -1.23
CA ALA A 153 -8.03 16.81 -1.46
C ALA A 153 -8.74 17.31 -0.19
N LEU A 154 -8.43 16.69 0.96
CA LEU A 154 -8.98 17.08 2.25
C LEU A 154 -8.54 18.50 2.64
N SER A 155 -7.24 18.82 2.57
CA SER A 155 -6.74 20.14 2.98
C SER A 155 -7.26 21.24 2.06
N LYS A 156 -7.33 20.99 0.75
CA LYS A 156 -7.92 21.92 -0.21
C LYS A 156 -9.40 22.19 0.08
N SER A 157 -10.17 21.15 0.42
CA SER A 157 -11.58 21.30 0.81
C SER A 157 -11.73 22.13 2.09
N ALA A 158 -10.90 21.88 3.10
CA ALA A 158 -10.91 22.62 4.36
C ALA A 158 -10.62 24.12 4.15
N VAL A 159 -9.62 24.46 3.33
CA VAL A 159 -9.31 25.85 2.95
C VAL A 159 -10.46 26.48 2.18
N LYS A 160 -11.13 25.72 1.30
CA LYS A 160 -12.28 26.26 0.56
C LYS A 160 -13.44 26.60 1.51
N ILE A 161 -13.74 25.74 2.48
CA ILE A 161 -14.80 25.98 3.46
C ILE A 161 -14.52 27.27 4.25
N SER A 162 -13.29 27.47 4.73
CA SER A 162 -12.96 28.70 5.46
C SER A 162 -13.05 29.96 4.60
N LEU A 163 -12.64 29.86 3.33
CA LEU A 163 -12.73 30.97 2.38
C LEU A 163 -14.19 31.32 2.01
N ASP A 164 -15.03 30.32 1.81
CA ASP A 164 -16.46 30.51 1.51
C ASP A 164 -17.17 31.18 2.71
N LEU A 165 -16.82 30.79 3.94
CA LEU A 165 -17.31 31.44 5.17
C LEU A 165 -16.85 32.90 5.27
N LEU A 166 -15.59 33.17 4.95
CA LEU A 166 -15.04 34.53 5.01
C LEU A 166 -15.70 35.46 4.00
N SER A 167 -16.13 34.91 2.86
CA SER A 167 -16.83 35.64 1.80
C SER A 167 -18.33 35.84 2.09
N ASN A 168 -18.83 35.34 3.23
CA ASN A 168 -20.24 35.46 3.59
C ASN A 168 -20.55 36.88 4.09
N PRO A 169 -21.63 37.54 3.61
CA PRO A 169 -22.02 38.88 4.07
C PRO A 169 -22.21 39.02 5.59
N LEU A 170 -22.46 37.91 6.30
CA LEU A 170 -22.50 37.89 7.76
C LEU A 170 -21.20 38.42 8.40
N CYS A 171 -20.05 38.18 7.76
CA CYS A 171 -18.76 38.71 8.21
C CYS A 171 -18.65 40.23 8.04
N GLU A 172 -19.41 40.86 7.15
CA GLU A 172 -19.45 42.33 7.03
C GLU A 172 -20.32 42.97 8.12
N GLN A 173 -21.25 42.20 8.69
CA GLN A 173 -22.26 42.68 9.64
C GLN A 173 -21.82 42.52 11.11
N ASP A 174 -20.93 41.56 11.38
CA ASP A 174 -20.47 41.23 12.73
C ASP A 174 -18.94 41.10 12.76
N GLN A 175 -18.29 42.04 13.46
CA GLN A 175 -16.84 42.12 13.56
C GLN A 175 -16.24 40.95 14.36
N ASP A 176 -16.94 40.46 15.39
CA ASP A 176 -16.46 39.34 16.19
C ASP A 176 -16.55 38.05 15.38
N PHE A 177 -17.63 37.87 14.62
CA PHE A 177 -17.76 36.76 13.68
C PHE A 177 -16.68 36.79 12.59
N LEU A 178 -16.41 37.96 12.00
CA LEU A 178 -15.32 38.14 11.03
C LEU A 178 -13.97 37.74 11.62
N ASN A 179 -13.68 38.15 12.85
CA ASN A 179 -12.43 37.81 13.53
C ASN A 179 -12.29 36.29 13.73
N MET A 180 -13.37 35.62 14.16
CA MET A 180 -13.39 34.15 14.33
C MET A 180 -13.15 33.41 13.02
N VAL A 181 -13.85 33.80 11.94
CA VAL A 181 -13.73 33.17 10.62
C VAL A 181 -12.34 33.45 10.00
N THR A 182 -11.79 34.65 10.19
CA THR A 182 -10.43 35.00 9.74
C THR A 182 -9.36 34.17 10.45
N ALA A 183 -9.52 33.94 11.75
CA ALA A 183 -8.62 33.06 12.52
C ALA A 183 -8.68 31.62 12.00
N LEU A 184 -9.89 31.09 11.73
CA LEU A 184 -10.10 29.78 11.15
C LEU A 184 -9.42 29.66 9.76
N ASP A 185 -9.63 30.63 8.88
CA ASP A 185 -9.05 30.63 7.53
C ASP A 185 -7.52 30.65 7.57
N THR A 186 -6.94 31.46 8.45
CA THR A 186 -5.49 31.49 8.69
C THR A 186 -4.98 30.13 9.16
N ALA A 187 -5.69 29.48 10.09
CA ALA A 187 -5.35 28.14 10.57
C ALA A 187 -5.43 27.08 9.45
N MET A 188 -6.49 27.09 8.63
CA MET A 188 -6.64 26.15 7.50
C MET A 188 -5.53 26.31 6.46
N LYS A 189 -5.17 27.56 6.09
CA LYS A 189 -4.08 27.84 5.15
C LYS A 189 -2.72 27.36 5.69
N ARG A 190 -2.45 27.56 6.98
CA ARG A 190 -1.23 27.06 7.62
C ARG A 190 -1.19 25.53 7.62
N MET A 191 -2.30 24.88 7.95
CA MET A 191 -2.40 23.42 7.93
C MET A 191 -2.20 22.87 6.51
N ASP A 192 -2.76 23.50 5.48
CA ASP A 192 -2.54 23.11 4.08
C ASP A 192 -1.06 23.20 3.69
N ALA A 193 -0.35 24.26 4.06
CA ALA A 193 1.08 24.39 3.80
C ALA A 193 1.90 23.26 4.44
N PHE A 194 1.62 22.90 5.69
CA PHE A 194 2.27 21.75 6.34
C PHE A 194 1.88 20.41 5.71
N ASN A 195 0.65 20.27 5.23
CA ASN A 195 0.20 19.07 4.53
C ASN A 195 0.94 18.91 3.19
N GLN A 196 1.10 19.98 2.42
CA GLN A 196 1.89 19.98 1.19
C GLN A 196 3.34 19.57 1.45
N GLU A 197 3.96 20.09 2.51
CA GLU A 197 5.32 19.69 2.89
C GLU A 197 5.40 18.20 3.27
N LYS A 198 4.46 17.69 4.07
CA LYS A 198 4.35 16.24 4.37
C LYS A 198 4.25 15.42 3.09
N VAL A 199 3.36 15.80 2.16
CA VAL A 199 3.16 15.08 0.90
C VAL A 199 4.43 15.10 0.05
N ASN A 200 5.09 16.25 -0.07
CA ASN A 200 6.36 16.39 -0.79
C ASN A 200 7.48 15.53 -0.18
N GLN A 201 7.54 15.43 1.15
CA GLN A 201 8.48 14.56 1.84
C GLN A 201 8.18 13.08 1.53
N ILE A 202 6.94 12.63 1.71
CA ILE A 202 6.52 11.25 1.42
C ILE A 202 6.80 10.87 -0.04
N GLN A 203 6.57 11.78 -0.98
CA GLN A 203 6.89 11.57 -2.38
C GLN A 203 8.37 11.25 -2.60
N LYS A 204 9.27 12.04 -2.00
CA LYS A 204 10.73 11.90 -2.13
C LYS A 204 11.31 10.73 -1.34
N THR A 205 10.80 10.47 -0.15
CA THR A 205 11.41 9.51 0.79
C THR A 205 10.73 8.15 0.81
N VAL A 206 9.56 8.00 0.18
CA VAL A 206 8.81 6.73 0.16
C VAL A 206 8.45 6.35 -1.27
N ILE A 207 7.69 7.18 -1.98
CA ILE A 207 7.12 6.82 -3.29
C ILE A 207 8.22 6.66 -4.34
N GLU A 208 9.15 7.61 -4.43
CA GLU A 208 10.28 7.53 -5.36
C GLU A 208 11.21 6.34 -5.08
N PRO A 209 11.64 6.08 -3.83
CA PRO A 209 12.37 4.86 -3.50
C PRO A 209 11.62 3.59 -3.92
N LEU A 210 10.34 3.42 -3.53
CA LEU A 210 9.57 2.24 -3.92
C LEU A 210 9.50 2.07 -5.44
N LYS A 211 9.39 3.17 -6.20
CA LYS A 211 9.43 3.16 -7.66
C LYS A 211 10.79 2.65 -8.20
N LYS A 212 11.90 3.14 -7.65
CA LYS A 212 13.26 2.72 -8.03
C LYS A 212 13.55 1.26 -7.67
N PHE A 213 13.06 0.80 -6.52
CA PHE A 213 13.15 -0.61 -6.16
C PHE A 213 12.34 -1.48 -7.14
N SER A 214 11.13 -1.02 -7.50
CA SER A 214 10.25 -1.72 -8.44
C SER A 214 10.85 -1.84 -9.85
N SER A 215 11.67 -0.87 -10.28
CA SER A 215 12.29 -0.90 -11.61
C SER A 215 13.36 -1.98 -11.80
N VAL A 216 13.79 -2.67 -10.74
CA VAL A 216 14.78 -3.76 -10.82
C VAL A 216 14.13 -5.08 -11.26
N PHE A 217 12.85 -5.29 -10.93
CA PHE A 217 12.16 -6.57 -11.19
C PHE A 217 12.05 -6.95 -12.67
N PRO A 218 11.82 -6.04 -13.64
CA PRO A 218 11.83 -6.40 -15.06
C PRO A 218 13.12 -7.08 -15.51
N SER A 219 14.29 -6.58 -15.08
CA SER A 219 15.59 -7.17 -15.41
C SER A 219 15.75 -8.55 -14.79
N LEU A 220 15.38 -8.72 -13.51
CA LEU A 220 15.34 -10.03 -12.84
C LEU A 220 14.46 -11.03 -13.59
N ASN A 221 13.24 -10.62 -13.95
CA ASN A 221 12.27 -11.46 -14.65
C ASN A 221 12.80 -11.89 -16.03
N MET A 222 13.50 -11.00 -16.73
CA MET A 222 14.18 -11.33 -17.99
C MET A 222 15.34 -12.31 -17.81
N ALA A 223 16.12 -12.19 -16.73
CA ALA A 223 17.19 -13.12 -16.43
C ALA A 223 16.68 -14.53 -16.15
N VAL A 224 15.61 -14.65 -15.38
CA VAL A 224 14.93 -15.92 -15.10
C VAL A 224 14.42 -16.55 -16.39
N LYS A 225 13.79 -15.77 -17.28
CA LYS A 225 13.38 -16.23 -18.61
C LYS A 225 14.57 -16.73 -19.45
N ARG A 226 15.70 -16.01 -19.45
CA ARG A 226 16.92 -16.41 -20.17
C ARG A 226 17.51 -17.70 -19.62
N ARG A 227 17.53 -17.90 -18.29
CA ARG A 227 17.93 -19.16 -17.66
C ARG A 227 17.03 -20.32 -18.08
N GLU A 228 15.71 -20.11 -18.07
CA GLU A 228 14.75 -21.16 -18.44
C GLU A 228 14.87 -21.55 -19.93
N GLN A 229 15.10 -20.57 -20.80
CA GLN A 229 15.40 -20.83 -22.21
C GLN A 229 16.69 -21.65 -22.39
N ALA A 230 17.79 -21.25 -21.71
CA ALA A 230 19.04 -21.99 -21.75
C ALA A 230 18.88 -23.43 -21.22
N LEU A 231 18.05 -23.64 -20.19
CA LEU A 231 17.74 -24.96 -19.65
C LEU A 231 16.96 -25.82 -20.66
N GLN A 232 16.02 -25.23 -21.41
CA GLN A 232 15.30 -25.94 -22.48
C GLN A 232 16.24 -26.34 -23.62
N ASP A 233 17.12 -25.44 -24.04
CA ASP A 233 18.12 -25.73 -25.07
C ASP A 233 19.12 -26.81 -24.62
N TYR A 234 19.55 -26.76 -23.36
CA TYR A 234 20.38 -27.81 -22.76
C TYR A 234 19.63 -29.15 -22.77
N ARG A 235 18.39 -29.21 -22.28
CA ARG A 235 17.56 -30.45 -22.32
C ARG A 235 17.47 -31.05 -23.73
N ARG A 236 17.29 -30.21 -24.76
CA ARG A 236 17.22 -30.64 -26.16
C ARG A 236 18.53 -31.25 -26.65
N LEU A 237 19.67 -30.60 -26.42
CA LEU A 237 20.98 -31.09 -26.88
C LEU A 237 21.47 -32.29 -26.06
N GLN A 238 21.18 -32.32 -24.75
CA GLN A 238 21.46 -33.47 -23.90
C GLN A 238 20.72 -34.72 -24.40
N ALA A 239 19.44 -34.60 -24.76
CA ALA A 239 18.69 -35.70 -25.36
C ALA A 239 19.27 -36.15 -26.71
N LYS A 240 19.85 -35.23 -27.51
CA LYS A 240 20.57 -35.57 -28.75
C LYS A 240 21.83 -36.39 -28.46
N VAL A 241 22.61 -36.03 -27.43
CA VAL A 241 23.79 -36.79 -26.98
C VAL A 241 23.37 -38.19 -26.50
N GLU A 242 22.40 -38.28 -25.59
CA GLU A 242 21.88 -39.57 -25.06
C GLU A 242 21.43 -40.50 -26.19
N LYS A 243 20.71 -39.96 -27.19
CA LYS A 243 20.27 -40.72 -28.37
C LYS A 243 21.43 -41.31 -29.19
N TYR A 244 22.61 -40.68 -29.23
CA TYR A 244 23.78 -41.25 -29.91
C TYR A 244 24.61 -42.16 -29.00
N GLU A 245 24.56 -41.96 -27.68
CA GLU A 245 25.21 -42.85 -26.69
C GLU A 245 24.53 -44.23 -26.61
N GLU A 246 23.22 -44.29 -26.81
CA GLU A 246 22.43 -45.54 -26.82
C GLU A 246 22.61 -46.37 -28.11
N LYS A 247 23.20 -45.80 -29.16
CA LYS A 247 23.42 -46.49 -30.45
C LYS A 247 24.69 -47.33 -30.43
N GLU A 248 24.77 -48.32 -31.32
CA GLU A 248 25.97 -49.12 -31.51
C GLU A 248 27.20 -48.26 -31.84
N LYS A 249 28.34 -48.59 -31.24
CA LYS A 249 29.60 -47.85 -31.30
C LYS A 249 30.34 -48.06 -32.62
N THR A 250 29.69 -47.75 -33.73
CA THR A 250 30.29 -47.72 -35.06
C THR A 250 31.03 -46.40 -35.29
N GLY A 251 32.04 -46.39 -36.18
CA GLY A 251 32.81 -45.18 -36.50
C GLY A 251 31.95 -43.95 -36.83
N PRO A 252 30.94 -44.05 -37.72
CA PRO A 252 30.04 -42.94 -38.04
C PRO A 252 29.18 -42.45 -36.85
N VAL A 253 28.79 -43.35 -35.93
CA VAL A 253 28.02 -42.98 -34.73
C VAL A 253 28.92 -42.26 -33.72
N LEU A 254 30.17 -42.70 -33.55
CA LEU A 254 31.15 -42.05 -32.69
C LEU A 254 31.46 -40.61 -33.15
N ALA A 255 31.59 -40.39 -34.46
CA ALA A 255 31.78 -39.06 -35.02
C ALA A 255 30.58 -38.13 -34.71
N LYS A 256 29.34 -38.61 -34.90
CA LYS A 256 28.12 -37.86 -34.58
C LYS A 256 27.96 -37.59 -33.08
N LEU A 257 28.33 -38.55 -32.23
CA LEU A 257 28.34 -38.38 -30.79
C LEU A 257 29.33 -37.28 -30.37
N HIS A 258 30.53 -37.28 -30.94
CA HIS A 258 31.52 -36.24 -30.68
C HIS A 258 30.99 -34.86 -31.09
N GLN A 259 30.45 -34.72 -32.30
CA GLN A 259 29.84 -33.47 -32.75
C GLN A 259 28.70 -32.99 -31.82
N ALA A 260 27.81 -33.89 -31.41
CA ALA A 260 26.71 -33.55 -30.50
C ALA A 260 27.21 -33.10 -29.11
N ARG A 261 28.34 -33.64 -28.64
CA ARG A 261 28.98 -33.21 -27.38
C ARG A 261 29.63 -31.83 -27.51
N GLU A 262 30.28 -31.54 -28.64
CA GLU A 262 30.86 -30.22 -28.90
C GLU A 262 29.76 -29.15 -29.04
N GLU A 263 28.63 -29.46 -29.68
CA GLU A 263 27.46 -28.56 -29.73
C GLU A 263 26.83 -28.33 -28.35
N LEU A 264 26.81 -29.36 -27.49
CA LEU A 264 26.22 -29.29 -26.17
C LEU A 264 27.03 -28.42 -25.21
N ARG A 265 28.36 -28.50 -25.29
CA ARG A 265 29.30 -27.87 -24.35
C ARG A 265 29.01 -26.37 -24.09
N PRO A 266 28.93 -25.49 -25.11
CA PRO A 266 28.68 -24.07 -24.88
C PRO A 266 27.29 -23.79 -24.29
N VAL A 267 26.27 -24.60 -24.62
CA VAL A 267 24.90 -24.43 -24.10
C VAL A 267 24.81 -24.84 -22.63
N ARG A 268 25.50 -25.92 -22.25
CA ARG A 268 25.62 -26.32 -20.84
C ARG A 268 26.32 -25.24 -20.03
N ASP A 269 27.48 -24.78 -20.50
CA ASP A 269 28.29 -23.80 -19.78
C ASP A 269 27.52 -22.46 -19.61
N ASP A 270 26.75 -22.05 -20.63
CA ASP A 270 25.86 -20.89 -20.57
C ASP A 270 24.70 -21.05 -19.54
N PHE A 271 24.04 -22.21 -19.53
CA PHE A 271 23.00 -22.50 -18.54
C PHE A 271 23.58 -22.52 -17.12
N GLU A 272 24.72 -23.19 -16.90
CA GLU A 272 25.36 -23.30 -15.60
C GLU A 272 25.75 -21.92 -15.06
N ALA A 273 26.28 -21.05 -15.91
CA ALA A 273 26.61 -19.66 -15.56
C ALA A 273 25.37 -18.88 -15.12
N LYS A 274 24.30 -18.85 -15.94
CA LYS A 274 23.04 -18.15 -15.62
C LYS A 274 22.36 -18.71 -14.36
N ASN A 275 22.36 -20.04 -14.21
CA ASN A 275 21.75 -20.71 -13.08
C ASN A 275 22.49 -20.39 -11.77
N LYS A 276 23.83 -20.44 -11.79
CA LYS A 276 24.65 -20.07 -10.64
C LYS A 276 24.43 -18.60 -10.24
N GLN A 277 24.46 -17.71 -11.23
CA GLN A 277 24.24 -16.28 -11.00
C GLN A 277 22.91 -16.02 -10.27
N LEU A 278 21.81 -16.59 -10.76
CA LEU A 278 20.50 -16.38 -10.14
C LEU A 278 20.36 -17.03 -8.76
N LEU A 279 20.96 -18.20 -8.54
CA LEU A 279 20.98 -18.85 -7.23
C LEU A 279 21.74 -18.02 -6.19
N ASP A 280 22.78 -17.29 -6.60
CA ASP A 280 23.56 -16.43 -5.73
C ASP A 280 22.88 -15.05 -5.51
N GLU A 281 22.31 -14.47 -6.57
CA GLU A 281 21.83 -13.09 -6.55
C GLU A 281 20.40 -12.93 -6.04
N MET A 282 19.47 -13.84 -6.36
CA MET A 282 18.08 -13.73 -5.90
C MET A 282 17.94 -13.68 -4.37
N PRO A 283 18.63 -14.56 -3.58
CA PRO A 283 18.58 -14.48 -2.13
C PRO A 283 19.18 -13.17 -1.59
N ARG A 284 20.26 -12.68 -2.21
CA ARG A 284 20.90 -11.40 -1.82
C ARG A 284 19.96 -10.24 -2.06
N PHE A 285 19.32 -10.19 -3.23
CA PHE A 285 18.33 -9.17 -3.55
C PHE A 285 17.13 -9.20 -2.59
N TYR A 286 16.65 -10.41 -2.24
CA TYR A 286 15.61 -10.53 -1.24
C TYR A 286 16.07 -9.98 0.12
N ASN A 287 17.27 -10.32 0.57
CA ASN A 287 17.79 -9.86 1.86
C ASN A 287 18.00 -8.35 1.94
N SER A 288 18.41 -7.69 0.85
CA SER A 288 18.60 -6.23 0.80
C SER A 288 17.30 -5.43 0.88
N ARG A 289 16.12 -6.08 0.86
CA ARG A 289 14.83 -5.38 0.99
C ARG A 289 14.72 -4.55 2.27
N LEU A 290 15.28 -5.03 3.39
CA LEU A 290 15.17 -4.31 4.66
C LEU A 290 16.00 -3.02 4.63
N ASP A 291 17.21 -3.09 4.10
CA ASP A 291 18.11 -1.94 3.94
C ASP A 291 17.47 -0.83 3.10
N TYR A 292 16.62 -1.21 2.15
CA TYR A 292 15.92 -0.27 1.29
C TYR A 292 14.62 0.28 1.89
N PHE A 293 13.79 -0.58 2.49
CA PHE A 293 12.47 -0.20 2.99
C PHE A 293 12.54 0.51 4.34
N GLN A 294 13.46 0.13 5.23
CA GLN A 294 13.51 0.67 6.59
C GLN A 294 13.67 2.19 6.61
N PRO A 295 14.62 2.82 5.88
CA PRO A 295 14.76 4.27 5.85
C PRO A 295 13.50 4.97 5.31
N SER A 296 12.82 4.35 4.34
CA SER A 296 11.59 4.88 3.74
C SER A 296 10.46 4.90 4.77
N PHE A 297 10.25 3.81 5.50
CA PHE A 297 9.23 3.74 6.56
C PHE A 297 9.53 4.65 7.75
N GLU A 298 10.79 4.73 8.19
CA GLU A 298 11.17 5.68 9.24
C GLU A 298 10.89 7.13 8.83
N SER A 299 11.17 7.48 7.57
CA SER A 299 10.87 8.79 7.01
C SER A 299 9.36 9.07 6.96
N LEU A 300 8.56 8.07 6.58
CA LEU A 300 7.10 8.16 6.58
C LEU A 300 6.55 8.50 7.97
N ILE A 301 6.99 7.75 8.99
CA ILE A 301 6.55 7.97 10.38
C ILE A 301 6.93 9.37 10.83
N ARG A 302 8.15 9.83 10.55
CA ARG A 302 8.60 11.18 10.91
C ARG A 302 7.79 12.27 10.22
N ALA A 303 7.47 12.11 8.93
CA ALA A 303 6.65 13.06 8.19
C ALA A 303 5.23 13.17 8.78
N GLN A 304 4.62 12.03 9.16
CA GLN A 304 3.31 12.01 9.82
C GLN A 304 3.37 12.67 11.19
N VAL A 305 4.32 12.29 12.04
CA VAL A 305 4.49 12.89 13.39
C VAL A 305 4.71 14.40 13.29
N GLY A 306 5.54 14.85 12.34
CA GLY A 306 5.78 16.26 12.09
C GLY A 306 4.48 17.01 11.77
N TYR A 307 3.72 16.53 10.79
CA TYR A 307 2.46 17.14 10.39
C TYR A 307 1.43 17.21 11.54
N TYR A 308 1.16 16.09 12.22
CA TYR A 308 0.14 16.06 13.26
C TYR A 308 0.54 16.87 14.50
N SER A 309 1.84 16.98 14.79
CA SER A 309 2.32 17.85 15.87
C SER A 309 2.07 19.32 15.56
N GLU A 310 2.29 19.76 14.33
CA GLU A 310 2.00 21.15 13.93
C GLU A 310 0.48 21.40 13.86
N MET A 311 -0.31 20.43 13.38
CA MET A 311 -1.77 20.51 13.39
C MET A 311 -2.31 20.70 14.82
N GLN A 312 -1.79 19.95 15.80
CA GLN A 312 -2.18 20.10 17.20
C GLN A 312 -1.89 21.51 17.73
N LYS A 313 -0.72 22.08 17.40
CA LYS A 313 -0.36 23.45 17.82
C LYS A 313 -1.29 24.49 17.19
N ILE A 314 -1.51 24.40 15.87
CA ILE A 314 -2.37 25.33 15.13
C ILE A 314 -3.79 25.35 15.72
N PHE A 315 -4.38 24.18 15.99
CA PHE A 315 -5.70 24.11 16.59
C PHE A 315 -5.70 24.53 18.06
N GLY A 316 -4.63 24.25 18.81
CA GLY A 316 -4.48 24.76 20.18
C GLY A 316 -4.48 26.29 20.22
N ASP A 317 -3.74 26.94 19.34
CA ASP A 317 -3.71 28.40 19.19
C ASP A 317 -5.08 28.94 18.77
N LEU A 318 -5.77 28.26 17.84
CA LEU A 318 -7.11 28.65 17.41
C LEU A 318 -8.13 28.55 18.56
N THR A 319 -8.12 27.46 19.33
CA THR A 319 -9.02 27.30 20.48
C THR A 319 -8.81 28.40 21.51
N GLN A 320 -7.57 28.79 21.80
CA GLN A 320 -7.27 29.89 22.73
C GLN A 320 -7.79 31.24 22.22
N GLN A 321 -7.77 31.48 20.90
CA GLN A 321 -8.31 32.70 20.30
C GLN A 321 -9.84 32.75 20.33
N LEU A 322 -10.50 31.60 20.34
CA LEU A 322 -11.95 31.47 20.33
C LEU A 322 -12.57 31.29 21.72
N ASP A 323 -11.78 31.37 22.80
CA ASP A 323 -12.17 30.92 24.14
C ASP A 323 -13.33 31.75 24.73
N GLN A 324 -14.55 31.25 24.51
CA GLN A 324 -15.77 31.59 25.22
C GLN A 324 -16.25 30.33 25.97
N PRO A 325 -16.82 30.45 27.18
CA PRO A 325 -17.38 29.30 27.89
C PRO A 325 -18.48 28.66 27.04
N GLY A 326 -18.15 27.53 26.41
CA GLY A 326 -19.00 26.90 25.40
C GLY A 326 -20.11 26.05 26.00
N HIS A 327 -21.31 26.17 25.44
CA HIS A 327 -22.38 25.19 25.60
C HIS A 327 -21.95 23.81 25.06
N THR A 328 -22.47 22.75 25.68
CA THR A 328 -22.27 21.37 25.17
C THR A 328 -22.85 21.24 23.75
N ASP A 329 -22.37 20.26 22.98
CA ASP A 329 -22.88 20.05 21.61
C ASP A 329 -24.41 19.85 21.60
N GLU A 330 -24.96 19.11 22.58
CA GLU A 330 -26.39 18.90 22.75
C GLU A 330 -27.16 20.18 23.12
N GLN A 331 -26.53 21.11 23.85
CA GLN A 331 -27.13 22.42 24.15
C GLN A 331 -27.15 23.29 22.89
N ARG A 332 -26.05 23.31 22.12
CA ARG A 332 -25.98 24.05 20.85
C ARG A 332 -27.00 23.53 19.84
N GLU A 333 -27.19 22.21 19.73
CA GLU A 333 -28.20 21.62 18.86
C GLU A 333 -29.62 22.04 19.26
N ARG A 334 -29.95 21.98 20.56
CA ARG A 334 -31.25 22.42 21.08
C ARG A 334 -31.49 23.91 20.86
N GLU A 335 -30.49 24.76 21.11
CA GLU A 335 -30.57 26.20 20.86
C GLU A 335 -30.78 26.51 19.38
N ASN A 336 -30.09 25.80 18.49
CA ASN A 336 -30.27 25.96 17.05
C ASN A 336 -31.68 25.55 16.61
N GLU A 337 -32.21 24.41 17.07
CA GLU A 337 -33.58 23.99 16.74
C GLU A 337 -34.61 24.96 17.32
N ALA A 338 -34.40 25.47 18.54
CA ALA A 338 -35.28 26.47 19.14
C ALA A 338 -35.30 27.78 18.33
N ARG A 339 -34.12 28.31 17.96
CA ARG A 339 -34.01 29.49 17.09
C ARG A 339 -34.66 29.26 15.72
N LEU A 340 -34.48 28.09 15.13
CA LEU A 340 -35.16 27.73 13.87
C LEU A 340 -36.68 27.64 14.04
N SER A 341 -37.17 27.13 15.16
CA SER A 341 -38.60 27.08 15.48
C SER A 341 -39.18 28.48 15.64
N GLU A 342 -38.48 29.40 16.31
CA GLU A 342 -38.89 30.80 16.43
C GLU A 342 -38.96 31.48 15.06
N LEU A 343 -37.95 31.25 14.20
CA LEU A 343 -37.96 31.76 12.82
C LEU A 343 -39.14 31.21 12.00
N ARG A 344 -39.47 29.92 12.14
CA ARG A 344 -40.65 29.30 11.49
C ARG A 344 -41.97 29.87 12.01
N ALA A 345 -42.02 30.31 13.27
CA ALA A 345 -43.19 30.92 13.88
C ALA A 345 -43.40 32.39 13.51
N LEU A 346 -42.46 33.02 12.80
CA LEU A 346 -42.64 34.36 12.27
C LEU A 346 -43.82 34.39 11.30
N SER A 347 -44.72 35.37 11.46
CA SER A 347 -45.93 35.52 10.65
C SER A 347 -45.68 35.66 9.14
N ILE A 348 -44.46 35.98 8.72
CA ILE A 348 -44.04 36.02 7.31
C ILE A 348 -43.71 34.64 6.72
N VAL A 349 -43.50 33.64 7.58
CA VAL A 349 -43.29 32.22 7.23
C VAL A 349 -44.57 31.42 7.50
N ALA A 350 -45.43 31.91 8.40
CA ALA A 350 -46.73 31.34 8.72
C ALA A 350 -47.84 32.04 7.94
N ASP A 351 -47.95 31.71 6.64
CA ASP A 351 -49.20 31.59 5.85
C ASP A 351 -48.86 31.60 4.33
N ASP A 352 -48.33 30.47 3.85
CA ASP A 352 -48.63 29.76 2.59
C ASP A 352 -47.84 28.43 2.48
#